data_AF-A0A6A5UIT4-F1
#
_entry.id   AF-A0A6A5UIT4-F1
#
_cell.length_a   1.000
_cell.length_b   1.000
_cell.length_c   1.000
_cell.angle_alpha   90.00
_cell.angle_beta   90.00
_cell.angle_gamma   90.00
#
_symmetry.space_group_name_H-M   'P 1'
#
loop_
_entity.id
_entity.type
_entity.pdbx_description
1 polymer ?
#
loop_
_entity_poly.entity_id
_entity_poly.type
_entity_poly.pdbx_seq_one_letter_code
_entity_poly.pdbx_strand_id
1 'polypeptide(L)'
;MASQTAKNATFLVTLGSRGNESDDEEDDYFDEEDDEFPWLLPMDGTVVLPGGIHAGFCKAQLFKREEIPGDFYTSMEEPSHELSQLAFHLFDRYGHLKKDYREHDVKKGSGVWGRELDKGVILFFDDLRIVKEERRQGLARQLVLQMLAEARKTNPCFFAITAPGWINSEVNMESGGMSTKEKMELQDWHMDIAVQFWRSVGFRRIGSSSFFALAGSSDHPSHSLRAADDYDPPEAANITDLLSQDSLLNNCFEMKDLDFLDYLKNVFSSIPSDDPL
;
A
#
# COMPACT_ATOMS: atom_id res chain seq x y z
N MET A 1 -20.37 -15.87 -4.88
CA MET A 1 -21.10 -16.48 -3.75
C MET A 1 -20.15 -16.55 -2.57
N ALA A 2 -20.55 -16.11 -1.37
CA ALA A 2 -19.71 -16.27 -0.17
C ALA A 2 -19.69 -17.74 0.28
N SER A 3 -18.52 -18.26 0.66
CA SER A 3 -18.36 -19.61 1.25
C SER A 3 -19.23 -19.76 2.50
N GLN A 4 -19.69 -20.98 2.81
CA GLN A 4 -20.46 -21.26 4.02
C GLN A 4 -19.69 -20.87 5.30
N THR A 5 -18.37 -20.98 5.28
CA THR A 5 -17.48 -20.59 6.39
C THR A 5 -17.49 -19.09 6.66
N ALA A 6 -17.49 -18.27 5.61
CA ALA A 6 -17.55 -16.81 5.69
C ALA A 6 -18.89 -16.29 6.29
N LYS A 7 -19.93 -17.13 6.31
CA LYS A 7 -21.21 -16.79 6.95
C LYS A 7 -21.23 -17.03 8.46
N ASN A 8 -20.33 -17.88 8.96
CA ASN A 8 -20.27 -18.27 10.37
C ASN A 8 -19.05 -17.68 11.11
N ALA A 9 -18.18 -16.97 10.39
CA ALA A 9 -17.05 -16.28 10.98
C ALA A 9 -17.51 -15.02 11.74
N THR A 10 -16.87 -14.75 12.87
CA THR A 10 -17.04 -13.49 13.62
C THR A 10 -15.98 -12.51 13.16
N PHE A 11 -16.42 -11.30 12.81
CA PHE A 11 -15.54 -10.19 12.43
C PHE A 11 -15.61 -9.14 13.54
N LEU A 12 -14.45 -8.81 14.10
CA LEU A 12 -14.34 -7.77 15.11
C LEU A 12 -13.47 -6.67 14.52
N VAL A 13 -13.98 -5.44 14.55
CA VAL A 13 -13.21 -4.26 14.20
C VAL A 13 -13.18 -3.37 15.43
N THR A 14 -11.98 -3.04 15.88
CA THR A 14 -11.74 -2.13 16.99
C THR A 14 -11.07 -0.89 16.43
N LEU A 15 -11.66 0.26 16.72
CA LEU A 15 -10.93 1.51 16.65
C LEU A 15 -10.08 1.53 17.91
N GLY A 16 -8.76 1.65 17.75
CA GLY A 16 -7.90 1.82 18.90
C GLY A 16 -8.36 3.03 19.68
N SER A 17 -8.34 2.90 21.00
CA SER A 17 -8.13 4.09 21.81
C SER A 17 -6.80 4.67 21.40
N ARG A 18 -6.76 5.98 21.51
CA ARG A 18 -5.59 6.80 21.37
C ARG A 18 -4.70 6.33 22.57
N GLY A 19 -3.66 5.51 22.29
CA GLY A 19 -2.96 4.58 23.21
C GLY A 19 -3.76 3.29 23.53
N ASN A 20 -3.27 2.04 23.57
CA ASN A 20 -1.93 1.50 23.79
C ASN A 20 -1.96 -0.01 23.41
N GLU A 21 -0.88 -0.58 22.86
CA GLU A 21 -0.60 -2.04 22.93
C GLU A 21 0.62 -2.22 23.83
N SER A 22 0.40 -2.59 25.09
CA SER A 22 1.28 -3.52 25.79
C SER A 22 0.53 -4.17 26.96
N ASP A 23 0.38 -5.49 26.88
CA ASP A 23 0.24 -6.35 28.05
C ASP A 23 1.61 -6.35 28.75
N ASP A 24 1.72 -5.73 29.93
CA ASP A 24 2.60 -6.18 31.00
C ASP A 24 2.11 -5.56 32.33
N GLU A 25 2.10 -6.40 33.37
CA GLU A 25 1.51 -6.16 34.68
C GLU A 25 2.24 -5.10 35.53
N GLU A 26 1.45 -4.38 36.35
CA GLU A 26 1.81 -3.64 37.58
C GLU A 26 2.83 -2.50 37.48
N ASP A 27 2.34 -1.25 37.46
CA ASP A 27 2.66 -0.24 38.49
C ASP A 27 1.76 1.02 38.34
N ASP A 28 1.11 1.41 39.44
CA ASP A 28 0.27 2.62 39.57
C ASP A 28 1.10 3.91 39.42
N TYR A 29 1.19 4.43 38.19
CA TYR A 29 1.39 5.86 37.93
C TYR A 29 0.35 6.30 36.90
N PHE A 30 -0.52 7.23 37.28
CA PHE A 30 -1.39 7.93 36.34
C PHE A 30 -0.50 8.77 35.41
N ASP A 31 -0.02 8.18 34.33
CA ASP A 31 0.34 8.93 33.13
C ASP A 31 -0.98 9.29 32.43
N GLU A 32 -1.22 10.59 32.27
CA GLU A 32 -2.14 11.05 31.23
C GLU A 32 -1.49 10.55 29.92
N GLU A 33 -1.99 9.44 29.36
CA GLU A 33 -1.54 8.87 28.08
C GLU A 33 -1.70 9.95 26.99
N ASP A 34 -0.66 10.76 26.82
CA ASP A 34 -0.52 11.65 25.69
C ASP A 34 -0.44 10.77 24.45
N ASP A 35 -1.52 10.75 23.68
CA ASP A 35 -1.59 10.14 22.38
C ASP A 35 -0.37 10.51 21.54
N GLU A 36 0.55 9.56 21.35
CA GLU A 36 1.84 9.79 20.67
C GLU A 36 1.65 10.51 19.33
N PHE A 37 0.54 10.22 18.65
CA PHE A 37 0.12 10.89 17.42
C PHE A 37 -1.37 11.28 17.48
N PRO A 38 -1.72 12.50 17.95
CA PRO A 38 -3.11 12.89 18.15
C PRO A 38 -3.93 12.92 16.85
N TRP A 39 -3.27 13.01 15.70
CA TRP A 39 -3.86 13.07 14.36
C TRP A 39 -4.05 11.69 13.70
N LEU A 40 -3.58 10.62 14.36
CA LEU A 40 -3.60 9.24 13.86
C LEU A 40 -4.48 8.36 14.75
N LEU A 41 -5.38 7.59 14.13
CA LEU A 41 -6.27 6.67 14.81
C LEU A 41 -6.06 5.24 14.27
N PRO A 42 -5.45 4.33 15.04
CA PRO A 42 -5.31 2.94 14.61
C PRO A 42 -6.67 2.24 14.55
N MET A 43 -6.78 1.27 13.64
CA MET A 43 -7.95 0.42 13.45
C MET A 43 -7.48 -0.99 13.18
N ASP A 44 -7.99 -1.92 13.97
CA ASP A 44 -7.62 -3.33 13.90
C ASP A 44 -8.85 -4.18 13.62
N GLY A 45 -8.70 -5.08 12.67
CA GLY A 45 -9.72 -6.02 12.25
C GLY A 45 -9.24 -7.44 12.48
N THR A 46 -10.04 -8.26 13.16
CA THR A 46 -9.78 -9.69 13.32
C THR A 46 -10.94 -10.51 12.78
N VAL A 47 -10.61 -11.69 12.25
CA VAL A 47 -11.62 -12.70 11.88
C VAL A 47 -11.36 -13.99 12.66
N VAL A 48 -12.39 -14.44 13.37
CA VAL A 48 -12.36 -15.63 14.22
C VAL A 48 -13.43 -16.62 13.74
N LEU A 49 -13.02 -17.85 13.48
CA LEU A 49 -13.90 -18.94 13.08
C LEU A 49 -14.57 -19.60 14.29
N PRO A 50 -15.67 -20.37 14.09
CA PRO A 50 -16.28 -21.15 15.15
C PRO A 50 -15.25 -22.01 15.89
N GLY A 51 -15.31 -22.00 17.22
CA GLY A 51 -14.31 -22.66 18.07
C GLY A 51 -13.14 -21.77 18.51
N GLY A 52 -13.15 -20.47 18.17
CA GLY A 52 -12.15 -19.51 18.63
C GLY A 52 -10.86 -19.50 17.80
N ILE A 53 -10.89 -20.06 16.59
CA ILE A 53 -9.71 -20.15 15.72
C ILE A 53 -9.50 -18.81 15.01
N HIS A 54 -8.37 -18.15 15.25
CA HIS A 54 -7.98 -16.95 14.53
C HIS A 54 -7.66 -17.29 13.07
N ALA A 55 -8.43 -16.73 12.14
CA ALA A 55 -8.27 -16.99 10.70
C ALA A 55 -7.64 -15.82 9.94
N GLY A 56 -7.52 -14.65 10.56
CA GLY A 56 -6.89 -13.52 9.92
C GLY A 56 -6.99 -12.22 10.71
N PHE A 57 -6.23 -11.25 10.24
CA PHE A 57 -6.01 -9.95 10.84
C PHE A 57 -5.84 -8.88 9.76
N CYS A 58 -6.21 -7.65 10.09
CA CYS A 58 -6.02 -6.49 9.25
C CYS A 58 -5.70 -5.27 10.11
N LYS A 59 -4.60 -4.58 9.82
CA LYS A 59 -4.22 -3.32 10.45
C LYS A 59 -4.47 -2.18 9.48
N ALA A 60 -5.09 -1.11 9.97
CA ALA A 60 -5.27 0.12 9.23
C ALA A 60 -5.10 1.33 10.14
N GLN A 61 -4.86 2.48 9.53
CA GLN A 61 -4.65 3.75 10.22
C GLN A 61 -5.51 4.83 9.58
N LEU A 62 -6.31 5.52 10.39
CA LEU A 62 -7.18 6.60 9.96
C LEU A 62 -6.59 7.94 10.41
N PHE A 63 -6.33 8.85 9.49
CA PHE A 63 -5.77 10.17 9.81
C PHE A 63 -6.35 11.26 8.94
N LYS A 64 -6.43 12.48 9.48
CA LYS A 64 -6.80 13.69 8.75
C LYS A 64 -5.55 14.45 8.41
N ARG A 65 -5.31 14.66 7.13
CA ARG A 65 -4.09 15.35 6.68
C ARG A 65 -3.98 16.78 7.21
N GLU A 66 -5.11 17.46 7.37
CA GLU A 66 -5.14 18.84 7.86
C GLU A 66 -4.76 18.97 9.35
N GLU A 67 -4.82 17.86 10.10
CA GLU A 67 -4.47 17.82 11.53
C GLU A 67 -3.00 17.43 11.74
N ILE A 68 -2.27 17.08 10.67
CA ILE A 68 -0.85 16.73 10.74
C ILE A 68 -0.01 18.00 10.91
N PRO A 69 0.80 18.10 11.97
CA PRO A 69 1.58 19.30 12.24
C PRO A 69 2.78 19.43 11.30
N GLY A 70 3.12 20.67 10.93
CA GLY A 70 4.43 20.98 10.35
C GLY A 70 4.72 20.33 9.00
N ASP A 71 5.87 19.65 8.90
CA ASP A 71 6.34 18.97 7.69
C ASP A 71 5.69 17.58 7.59
N PHE A 72 4.95 17.36 6.51
CA PHE A 72 4.12 16.17 6.35
C PHE A 72 4.95 14.88 6.29
N TYR A 73 6.12 14.91 5.65
CA TYR A 73 6.98 13.73 5.58
C TYR A 73 7.53 13.35 6.95
N THR A 74 8.04 14.33 7.69
CA THR A 74 8.58 14.10 9.04
C THR A 74 7.52 13.47 9.95
N SER A 75 6.31 14.03 9.95
CA SER A 75 5.22 13.51 10.78
C SER A 75 4.78 12.10 10.38
N MET A 76 4.89 11.73 9.10
CA MET A 76 4.49 10.39 8.62
C MET A 76 5.61 9.35 8.76
N GLU A 77 6.86 9.78 8.98
CA GLU A 77 8.00 8.89 9.19
C GLU A 77 8.02 8.30 10.60
N GLU A 78 7.61 9.08 11.60
CA GLU A 78 7.64 8.68 13.01
C GLU A 78 6.76 7.46 13.35
N PRO A 79 5.50 7.34 12.88
CA PRO A 79 4.61 6.28 13.37
C PRO A 79 4.86 4.90 12.74
N SER A 80 5.20 4.82 11.45
CA SER A 80 5.55 3.56 10.79
C SER A 80 6.30 3.75 9.47
N HIS A 81 7.05 2.71 9.08
CA HIS A 81 7.72 2.69 7.77
C HIS A 81 6.70 2.75 6.63
N GLU A 82 5.57 2.08 6.77
CA GLU A 82 4.54 2.00 5.74
C GLU A 82 3.82 3.34 5.51
N LEU A 83 3.60 4.13 6.56
CA LEU A 83 3.12 5.51 6.42
C LEU A 83 4.18 6.43 5.79
N SER A 84 5.46 6.25 6.13
CA SER A 84 6.56 6.96 5.48
C SER A 84 6.58 6.69 3.97
N GLN A 85 6.45 5.42 3.58
CA GLN A 85 6.40 5.00 2.18
C GLN A 85 5.17 5.57 1.46
N LEU A 86 3.99 5.54 2.10
CA LEU A 86 2.79 6.20 1.58
C LEU A 86 3.02 7.69 1.33
N ALA A 87 3.55 8.39 2.34
CA ALA A 87 3.81 9.82 2.30
C ALA A 87 4.79 10.17 1.19
N PHE A 88 5.95 9.51 1.18
CA PHE A 88 7.02 9.78 0.23
C PHE A 88 6.64 9.42 -1.20
N HIS A 89 5.87 8.34 -1.43
CA HIS A 89 5.55 7.93 -2.79
C HIS A 89 4.45 8.80 -3.40
N LEU A 90 3.33 8.99 -2.69
CA LEU A 90 2.14 9.63 -3.25
C LEU A 90 2.11 11.14 -3.12
N PHE A 91 2.55 11.66 -1.98
CA PHE A 91 2.35 13.05 -1.62
C PHE A 91 3.64 13.86 -1.76
N ASP A 92 3.50 15.16 -1.86
CA ASP A 92 4.62 16.09 -1.67
C ASP A 92 4.83 16.36 -0.16
N ARG A 93 5.87 17.14 0.16
CA ARG A 93 6.21 17.50 1.55
C ARG A 93 5.12 18.28 2.29
N TYR A 94 4.09 18.73 1.59
CA TYR A 94 2.95 19.47 2.14
C TYR A 94 1.69 18.59 2.24
N GLY A 95 1.79 17.29 1.92
CA GLY A 95 0.66 16.37 1.96
C GLY A 95 -0.28 16.44 0.76
N HIS A 96 0.09 17.15 -0.32
CA HIS A 96 -0.69 17.17 -1.55
C HIS A 96 -0.28 16.05 -2.49
N LEU A 97 -1.22 15.50 -3.26
CA LEU A 97 -0.91 14.48 -4.25
C LEU A 97 0.12 15.03 -5.26
N LYS A 98 1.20 14.28 -5.50
CA LYS A 98 2.25 14.70 -6.43
C LYS A 98 1.67 15.03 -7.80
N LYS A 99 2.23 16.08 -8.42
CA LYS A 99 1.78 16.61 -9.72
C LYS A 99 1.79 15.55 -10.82
N ASP A 100 2.79 14.66 -10.81
CA ASP A 100 2.92 13.55 -11.76
C ASP A 100 1.67 12.67 -11.81
N TYR A 101 1.04 12.39 -10.67
CA TYR A 101 -0.16 11.55 -10.61
C TYR A 101 -1.44 12.29 -10.99
N ARG A 102 -1.38 13.61 -11.19
CA ARG A 102 -2.54 14.45 -11.56
C ARG A 102 -2.51 14.91 -13.01
N GLU A 103 -1.34 15.32 -13.48
CA GLU A 103 -1.23 16.13 -14.69
C GLU A 103 -0.40 15.47 -15.80
N HIS A 104 0.52 14.56 -15.44
CA HIS A 104 1.41 13.92 -16.41
C HIS A 104 0.66 13.02 -17.39
N ASP A 105 1.02 13.05 -18.67
CA ASP A 105 0.30 12.31 -19.72
C ASP A 105 0.23 10.81 -19.47
N VAL A 106 1.34 10.20 -19.05
CA VAL A 106 1.42 8.78 -18.68
C VAL A 106 1.24 8.53 -17.17
N LYS A 107 1.98 9.24 -16.30
CA LYS A 107 2.03 8.91 -14.86
C LYS A 107 0.71 9.15 -14.10
N LYS A 108 -0.24 9.91 -14.65
CA LYS A 108 -1.59 10.04 -14.06
C LYS A 108 -2.43 8.77 -14.19
N GLY A 109 -1.95 7.76 -14.92
CA GLY A 109 -2.65 6.49 -15.09
C GLY A 109 -4.04 6.70 -15.71
N SER A 110 -5.08 6.19 -15.07
CA SER A 110 -6.47 6.40 -15.51
C SER A 110 -6.96 7.84 -15.34
N GLY A 111 -6.26 8.68 -14.56
CA GLY A 111 -6.65 10.07 -14.28
C GLY A 111 -7.91 10.21 -13.41
N VAL A 112 -8.36 9.11 -12.79
CA VAL A 112 -9.56 9.09 -11.94
C VAL A 112 -9.33 9.72 -10.56
N TRP A 113 -8.06 9.91 -10.20
CA TRP A 113 -7.63 10.52 -8.95
C TRP A 113 -6.96 11.88 -9.22
N GLY A 114 -7.28 12.87 -8.40
CA GLY A 114 -6.84 14.24 -8.54
C GLY A 114 -6.67 14.96 -7.20
N ARG A 115 -6.98 16.25 -7.19
CA ARG A 115 -6.78 17.14 -6.03
C ARG A 115 -7.74 16.84 -4.87
N GLU A 116 -8.74 15.99 -5.07
CA GLU A 116 -9.56 15.47 -3.97
C GLU A 116 -8.71 14.67 -2.97
N LEU A 117 -7.61 14.06 -3.43
CA LEU A 117 -6.59 13.47 -2.56
C LEU A 117 -5.62 14.50 -1.96
N ASP A 118 -5.88 15.80 -2.03
CA ASP A 118 -5.08 16.79 -1.29
C ASP A 118 -5.64 17.05 0.12
N LYS A 119 -6.87 16.58 0.40
CA LYS A 119 -7.66 16.95 1.60
C LYS A 119 -8.48 15.80 2.16
N GLY A 120 -8.92 15.92 3.40
CA GLY A 120 -9.81 14.98 4.06
C GLY A 120 -9.09 13.80 4.70
N VAL A 121 -9.91 12.84 5.12
CA VAL A 121 -9.48 11.65 5.86
C VAL A 121 -8.90 10.59 4.92
N ILE A 122 -7.75 10.04 5.29
CA ILE A 122 -7.22 8.80 4.71
C ILE A 122 -7.44 7.66 5.69
N LEU A 123 -7.90 6.52 5.20
CA LEU A 123 -7.79 5.23 5.85
C LEU A 123 -6.71 4.42 5.11
N PHE A 124 -5.54 4.24 5.71
CA PHE A 124 -4.46 3.47 5.11
C PHE A 124 -4.49 2.02 5.62
N PHE A 125 -4.64 1.04 4.72
CA PHE A 125 -4.51 -0.38 5.03
C PHE A 125 -3.03 -0.75 4.96
N ASP A 126 -2.48 -1.03 6.13
CA ASP A 126 -1.08 -1.34 6.38
C ASP A 126 -0.82 -2.84 6.18
N ASP A 127 -1.58 -3.67 6.91
CA ASP A 127 -1.40 -5.12 6.90
C ASP A 127 -2.74 -5.84 6.71
N LEU A 128 -2.73 -6.93 5.93
CA LEU A 128 -3.86 -7.81 5.74
C LEU A 128 -3.38 -9.24 5.56
N ARG A 129 -3.71 -10.10 6.52
CA ARG A 129 -3.28 -11.51 6.54
C ARG A 129 -4.45 -12.43 6.78
N ILE A 130 -4.56 -13.46 5.94
CA ILE A 130 -5.44 -14.60 6.17
C ILE A 130 -4.57 -15.85 6.31
N VAL A 131 -4.85 -16.64 7.34
CA VAL A 131 -4.22 -17.93 7.59
C VAL A 131 -4.34 -18.80 6.34
N LYS A 132 -3.24 -19.42 5.91
CA LYS A 132 -3.11 -20.06 4.58
C LYS A 132 -4.20 -21.09 4.32
N GLU A 133 -4.54 -21.87 5.33
CA GLU A 133 -5.56 -22.92 5.31
C GLU A 133 -6.98 -22.35 5.13
N GLU A 134 -7.22 -21.11 5.54
CA GLU A 134 -8.53 -20.45 5.51
C GLU A 134 -8.71 -19.48 4.31
N ARG A 135 -7.71 -19.41 3.43
CA ARG A 135 -7.75 -18.57 2.23
C ARG A 135 -8.80 -19.05 1.23
N ARG A 136 -9.13 -18.17 0.27
CA ARG A 136 -10.11 -18.40 -0.81
C ARG A 136 -11.55 -18.61 -0.36
N GLN A 137 -11.86 -18.35 0.91
CA GLN A 137 -13.23 -18.44 1.45
C GLN A 137 -13.98 -17.09 1.49
N GLY A 138 -13.30 -16.00 1.11
CA GLY A 138 -13.87 -14.65 1.09
C GLY A 138 -13.68 -13.86 2.40
N LEU A 139 -12.94 -14.40 3.37
CA LEU A 139 -12.70 -13.77 4.68
C LEU A 139 -12.01 -12.41 4.56
N ALA A 140 -10.92 -12.31 3.79
CA ALA A 140 -10.22 -11.04 3.54
C ALA A 140 -11.16 -9.96 3.01
N ARG A 141 -11.99 -10.31 2.02
CA ARG A 141 -12.95 -9.37 1.42
C ARG A 141 -13.96 -8.89 2.46
N GLN A 142 -14.52 -9.78 3.27
CA GLN A 142 -15.45 -9.39 4.32
C GLN A 142 -14.78 -8.53 5.38
N LEU A 143 -13.56 -8.87 5.80
CA LEU A 143 -12.80 -8.10 6.77
C LEU A 143 -12.56 -6.67 6.29
N VAL A 144 -12.04 -6.49 5.07
CA VAL A 144 -11.85 -5.15 4.47
C VAL A 144 -13.17 -4.38 4.37
N LEU A 145 -14.27 -5.05 4.00
CA LEU A 145 -15.58 -4.39 3.95
C LEU A 145 -16.08 -3.94 5.32
N GLN A 146 -15.79 -4.69 6.40
CA GLN A 146 -16.12 -4.28 7.77
C GLN A 146 -15.25 -3.09 8.21
N MET A 147 -13.95 -3.11 7.92
CA MET A 147 -13.04 -1.99 8.19
C MET A 147 -13.53 -0.70 7.50
N LEU A 148 -13.90 -0.80 6.22
CA LEU A 148 -14.48 0.32 5.47
C LEU A 148 -15.83 0.78 6.05
N ALA A 149 -16.66 -0.13 6.56
CA ALA A 149 -17.92 0.22 7.19
C ALA A 149 -17.71 0.96 8.52
N GLU A 150 -16.70 0.56 9.29
CA GLU A 150 -16.32 1.24 10.53
C GLU A 150 -15.78 2.64 10.24
N ALA A 151 -14.86 2.77 9.28
CA ALA A 151 -14.34 4.07 8.84
C ALA A 151 -15.47 5.03 8.39
N ARG A 152 -16.49 4.52 7.69
CA ARG A 152 -17.66 5.32 7.27
C ARG A 152 -18.46 5.89 8.44
N LYS A 153 -18.51 5.20 9.59
CA LYS A 153 -19.20 5.70 10.79
C LYS A 153 -18.46 6.91 11.35
N THR A 154 -17.14 6.87 11.33
CA THR A 154 -16.27 7.96 11.80
C THR A 154 -16.27 9.13 10.83
N ASN A 155 -16.12 8.86 9.53
CA ASN A 155 -16.22 9.87 8.49
C ASN A 155 -16.74 9.26 7.18
N PRO A 156 -17.91 9.70 6.65
CA PRO A 156 -18.43 9.17 5.39
C PRO A 156 -17.61 9.61 4.16
N CYS A 157 -16.85 10.70 4.27
CA CYS A 157 -16.03 11.28 3.22
C CYS A 157 -14.55 11.04 3.53
N PHE A 158 -14.05 9.86 3.14
CA PHE A 158 -12.65 9.47 3.28
C PHE A 158 -12.15 8.78 2.01
N PHE A 159 -10.85 8.61 1.90
CA PHE A 159 -10.20 7.77 0.90
C PHE A 159 -9.48 6.62 1.60
N ALA A 160 -9.86 5.39 1.27
CA ALA A 160 -9.09 4.23 1.67
C ALA A 160 -7.90 4.07 0.73
N ILE A 161 -6.69 3.85 1.24
CA ILE A 161 -5.47 3.65 0.45
C ILE A 161 -4.78 2.37 0.91
N THR A 162 -4.12 1.66 0.00
CA THR A 162 -3.30 0.50 0.31
C THR A 162 -2.17 0.36 -0.72
N ALA A 163 -1.07 -0.28 -0.34
CA ALA A 163 -0.08 -0.80 -1.26
C ALA A 163 -0.26 -2.33 -1.33
N PRO A 164 -0.77 -2.89 -2.44
CA PRO A 164 -0.79 -4.35 -2.62
C PRO A 164 0.60 -4.94 -2.45
N GLY A 165 0.66 -6.11 -1.83
CA GLY A 165 1.92 -6.79 -1.56
C GLY A 165 1.70 -8.19 -1.03
N TRP A 166 2.78 -8.78 -0.57
CA TRP A 166 2.81 -10.14 -0.04
C TRP A 166 3.63 -10.20 1.25
N ILE A 167 3.46 -11.29 1.99
CA ILE A 167 4.22 -11.52 3.21
C ILE A 167 5.58 -12.12 2.81
N ASN A 168 6.66 -11.36 3.00
CA ASN A 168 8.01 -11.79 2.63
C ASN A 168 8.42 -13.13 3.24
N SER A 169 7.99 -13.44 4.47
CA SER A 169 8.29 -14.73 5.10
C SER A 169 7.67 -15.91 4.34
N GLU A 170 6.48 -15.75 3.75
CA GLU A 170 5.83 -16.82 2.97
C GLU A 170 6.59 -17.08 1.66
N VAL A 171 6.92 -16.01 0.94
CA VAL A 171 7.68 -16.11 -0.32
C VAL A 171 9.09 -16.63 -0.07
N ASN A 172 9.73 -16.25 1.03
CA ASN A 172 11.06 -16.75 1.39
C ASN A 172 11.06 -18.25 1.71
N MET A 173 10.01 -18.78 2.34
CA MET A 173 9.84 -20.22 2.56
C MET A 173 9.60 -20.97 1.25
N GLU A 174 8.78 -20.41 0.35
CA GLU A 174 8.45 -21.02 -0.94
C GLU A 174 9.63 -20.99 -1.92
N SER A 175 10.53 -20.01 -1.80
CA SER A 175 11.66 -19.81 -2.71
C SER A 175 12.95 -20.56 -2.37
N GLY A 176 12.88 -21.53 -1.44
CA GLY A 176 14.03 -22.37 -1.07
C GLY A 176 14.65 -23.08 -2.27
N GLY A 177 15.89 -22.73 -2.61
CA GLY A 177 16.63 -23.35 -3.72
C GLY A 177 16.29 -22.82 -5.12
N MET A 178 15.40 -21.83 -5.24
CA MET A 178 15.07 -21.19 -6.52
C MET A 178 16.17 -20.23 -6.99
N SER A 179 16.33 -20.12 -8.31
CA SER A 179 17.14 -19.08 -8.97
C SER A 179 16.55 -17.69 -8.78
N THR A 180 17.34 -16.64 -9.06
CA THR A 180 16.86 -15.25 -9.00
C THR A 180 15.64 -15.02 -9.89
N LYS A 181 15.64 -15.59 -11.09
CA LYS A 181 14.53 -15.45 -12.04
C LYS A 181 13.24 -16.11 -11.51
N GLU A 182 13.33 -17.33 -11.01
CA GLU A 182 12.17 -18.04 -10.43
C GLU A 182 11.63 -17.29 -9.20
N LYS A 183 12.50 -16.66 -8.40
CA LYS A 183 12.08 -15.80 -7.28
C LYS A 183 11.29 -14.58 -7.74
N MET A 184 11.75 -13.92 -8.81
CA MET A 184 11.05 -12.79 -9.41
C MET A 184 9.68 -13.23 -9.94
N GLU A 185 9.60 -14.31 -10.70
CA GLU A 185 8.33 -14.85 -11.22
C GLU A 185 7.36 -15.22 -10.08
N LEU A 186 7.86 -15.75 -8.97
CA LEU A 186 7.05 -16.04 -7.78
C LEU A 186 6.54 -14.74 -7.12
N GLN A 187 7.39 -13.72 -6.99
CA GLN A 187 7.01 -12.42 -6.44
C GLN A 187 5.95 -11.73 -7.31
N ASP A 188 6.13 -11.73 -8.64
CA ASP A 188 5.18 -11.17 -9.59
C ASP A 188 3.82 -11.88 -9.49
N TRP A 189 3.82 -13.21 -9.36
CA TRP A 189 2.60 -13.98 -9.15
C TRP A 189 1.86 -13.60 -7.84
N HIS A 190 2.59 -13.42 -6.74
CA HIS A 190 2.01 -12.99 -5.47
C HIS A 190 1.49 -11.55 -5.55
N MET A 191 2.20 -10.65 -6.24
CA MET A 191 1.76 -9.28 -6.51
C MET A 191 0.47 -9.26 -7.33
N ASP A 192 0.39 -10.05 -8.39
CA ASP A 192 -0.80 -10.17 -9.24
C ASP A 192 -2.03 -10.61 -8.43
N ILE A 193 -1.85 -11.55 -7.51
CA ILE A 193 -2.93 -11.99 -6.62
C ILE A 193 -3.39 -10.84 -5.72
N ALA A 194 -2.46 -10.09 -5.13
CA ALA A 194 -2.79 -8.97 -4.26
C ALA A 194 -3.51 -7.85 -5.03
N VAL A 195 -3.00 -7.48 -6.21
CA VAL A 195 -3.62 -6.48 -7.10
C VAL A 195 -5.03 -6.91 -7.51
N GLN A 196 -5.21 -8.16 -7.96
CA GLN A 196 -6.53 -8.69 -8.32
C GLN A 196 -7.49 -8.67 -7.12
N PHE A 197 -7.01 -9.01 -5.93
CA PHE A 197 -7.81 -8.94 -4.70
C PHE A 197 -8.32 -7.51 -4.45
N TRP A 198 -7.44 -6.52 -4.36
CA TRP A 198 -7.83 -5.15 -4.06
C TRP A 198 -8.75 -4.55 -5.14
N ARG A 199 -8.48 -4.85 -6.41
CA ARG A 199 -9.38 -4.48 -7.52
C ARG A 199 -10.76 -5.09 -7.39
N SER A 200 -10.85 -6.35 -6.94
CA SER A 200 -12.14 -7.04 -6.72
C SER A 200 -12.96 -6.46 -5.56
N VAL A 201 -12.30 -5.78 -4.62
CA VAL A 201 -12.96 -5.03 -3.53
C VAL A 201 -13.46 -3.67 -4.02
N GLY A 202 -12.83 -3.10 -5.06
CA GLY A 202 -13.22 -1.84 -5.68
C GLY A 202 -12.11 -0.80 -5.73
N PHE A 203 -10.92 -1.12 -5.21
CA PHE A 203 -9.78 -0.21 -5.23
C PHE A 203 -9.24 -0.04 -6.66
N ARG A 204 -8.75 1.15 -6.98
CA ARG A 204 -8.16 1.50 -8.28
C ARG A 204 -6.83 2.19 -8.10
N ARG A 205 -5.89 1.97 -9.02
CA ARG A 205 -4.52 2.47 -8.90
C ARG A 205 -4.48 4.01 -8.91
N ILE A 206 -3.61 4.60 -8.08
CA ILE A 206 -3.34 6.04 -8.05
C ILE A 206 -2.19 6.34 -9.01
N GLY A 207 -2.52 6.87 -10.19
CA GLY A 207 -1.54 7.13 -11.22
C GLY A 207 -0.75 5.87 -11.61
N SER A 208 0.54 6.03 -11.84
CA SER A 208 1.49 4.94 -12.06
C SER A 208 2.18 4.45 -10.78
N SER A 209 1.64 4.78 -9.61
CA SER A 209 2.22 4.35 -8.32
C SER A 209 1.91 2.88 -8.01
N SER A 210 2.57 2.36 -6.98
CA SER A 210 2.24 1.07 -6.36
C SER A 210 0.97 1.11 -5.51
N PHE A 211 0.38 2.29 -5.25
CA PHE A 211 -0.75 2.45 -4.36
C PHE A 211 -2.08 2.44 -5.08
N PHE A 212 -3.10 1.96 -4.38
CA PHE A 212 -4.48 1.92 -4.83
C PHE A 212 -5.36 2.66 -3.83
N ALA A 213 -6.40 3.32 -4.34
CA ALA A 213 -7.40 4.01 -3.54
C ALA A 213 -8.81 3.48 -3.78
N LEU A 214 -9.68 3.69 -2.78
CA LEU A 214 -11.12 3.55 -2.86
C LEU A 214 -11.76 4.77 -2.19
N ALA A 215 -12.64 5.46 -2.91
CA ALA A 215 -13.39 6.58 -2.36
C ALA A 215 -14.54 6.09 -1.48
N GLY A 216 -14.69 6.69 -0.29
CA GLY A 216 -15.78 6.42 0.62
C GLY A 216 -17.15 6.82 0.07
N SER A 217 -17.19 7.89 -0.74
CA SER A 217 -18.41 8.36 -1.40
C SER A 217 -18.81 7.45 -2.57
N SER A 218 -20.10 7.14 -2.70
CA SER A 218 -20.60 6.21 -3.72
C SER A 218 -20.67 6.79 -5.13
N ASP A 219 -20.58 8.11 -5.26
CA ASP A 219 -20.67 8.87 -6.51
C ASP A 219 -19.31 9.11 -7.17
N HIS A 220 -18.20 8.71 -6.52
CA HIS A 220 -16.87 8.92 -7.06
C HIS A 220 -16.67 8.15 -8.39
N PRO A 221 -16.06 8.76 -9.42
CA PRO A 221 -15.87 8.13 -10.74
C PRO A 221 -15.09 6.81 -10.70
N SER A 222 -14.23 6.59 -9.69
CA SER A 222 -13.48 5.34 -9.50
C SER A 222 -14.37 4.11 -9.41
N HIS A 223 -15.62 4.25 -8.92
CA HIS A 223 -16.56 3.12 -8.82
C HIS A 223 -17.09 2.66 -10.17
N SER A 224 -17.04 3.53 -11.19
CA SER A 224 -17.43 3.19 -12.57
C SER A 224 -16.30 2.54 -13.36
N LEU A 225 -15.04 2.69 -12.91
CA LEU A 225 -13.89 2.08 -13.55
C LEU A 225 -13.89 0.57 -13.26
N ARG A 226 -13.90 -0.27 -14.30
CA ARG A 226 -13.86 -1.73 -14.12
C ARG A 226 -12.45 -2.14 -13.71
N ALA A 227 -12.34 -3.23 -12.96
CA ALA A 227 -11.04 -3.79 -12.56
C ALA A 227 -10.11 -4.10 -13.75
N ALA A 228 -10.68 -4.52 -14.89
CA ALA A 228 -9.93 -4.84 -16.10
C ALA A 228 -9.50 -3.61 -16.92
N ASP A 229 -10.14 -2.46 -16.68
CA ASP A 229 -9.83 -1.19 -17.35
C ASP A 229 -8.94 -0.29 -16.46
N ASP A 230 -8.59 -0.77 -15.25
CA ASP A 230 -7.73 -0.05 -14.32
C ASP A 230 -6.29 -0.01 -14.84
N TYR A 231 -5.60 1.09 -14.56
CA TYR A 231 -4.25 1.29 -15.10
C TYR A 231 -3.26 0.32 -14.44
N ASP A 232 -2.43 -0.32 -15.27
CA ASP A 232 -1.22 -0.99 -14.85
C ASP A 232 -0.02 -0.30 -15.50
N PRO A 233 0.97 0.17 -14.70
CA PRO A 233 2.19 0.70 -15.28
C PRO A 233 2.86 -0.40 -16.10
N PRO A 234 3.47 -0.05 -17.24
CA PRO A 234 4.29 -1.01 -17.96
C PRO A 234 5.36 -1.53 -17.02
N GLU A 235 5.66 -2.83 -17.09
CA GLU A 235 6.84 -3.38 -16.45
C GLU A 235 8.02 -2.51 -16.87
N ALA A 236 8.71 -1.92 -15.89
CA ALA A 236 9.93 -1.20 -16.17
C ALA A 236 10.84 -2.21 -16.88
N ALA A 237 11.18 -1.95 -18.15
CA ALA A 237 12.08 -2.80 -18.91
C ALA A 237 13.26 -3.11 -18.01
N ASN A 238 13.40 -4.38 -17.60
CA ASN A 238 14.19 -4.80 -16.45
C ASN A 238 15.52 -4.04 -16.46
N ILE A 239 15.64 -3.02 -15.61
CA ILE A 239 16.93 -2.39 -15.38
C ILE A 239 17.86 -3.48 -14.83
N THR A 240 17.33 -4.51 -14.18
CA THR A 240 18.00 -5.77 -13.86
C THR A 240 18.44 -6.59 -15.07
N ASP A 241 17.79 -6.62 -16.24
CA ASP A 241 18.36 -7.24 -17.46
C ASP A 241 19.46 -6.36 -18.07
N LEU A 242 19.37 -5.04 -17.89
CA LEU A 242 20.45 -4.10 -18.23
C LEU A 242 21.65 -4.26 -17.27
N LEU A 243 21.41 -4.32 -15.96
CA LEU A 243 22.42 -4.38 -14.89
C LEU A 243 22.93 -5.80 -14.60
N SER A 244 22.21 -6.84 -15.01
CA SER A 244 22.66 -8.24 -14.98
C SER A 244 23.53 -8.61 -16.18
N GLN A 245 23.70 -7.70 -17.15
CA GLN A 245 24.91 -7.75 -17.94
C GLN A 245 26.06 -7.50 -16.96
N ASP A 246 26.75 -8.58 -16.57
CA ASP A 246 27.97 -8.55 -15.76
C ASP A 246 29.02 -7.55 -16.29
N SER A 247 28.89 -7.06 -17.54
CA SER A 247 29.71 -5.97 -18.09
C SER A 247 29.46 -4.61 -17.42
N LEU A 248 28.23 -4.27 -17.03
CA LEU A 248 27.87 -2.96 -16.50
C LEU A 248 28.44 -2.76 -15.09
N LEU A 249 28.19 -3.69 -14.18
CA LEU A 249 28.68 -3.63 -12.80
C LEU A 249 30.20 -3.86 -12.70
N ASN A 250 30.79 -4.75 -13.51
CA ASN A 250 32.24 -4.95 -13.49
C ASN A 250 33.01 -3.74 -14.05
N ASN A 251 32.45 -3.02 -15.02
CA ASN A 251 33.06 -1.78 -15.52
C ASN A 251 32.93 -0.61 -14.52
N CYS A 252 31.93 -0.62 -13.62
CA CYS A 252 31.72 0.44 -12.63
C CYS A 252 32.82 0.54 -11.58
N PHE A 253 33.45 -0.58 -11.19
CA PHE A 253 34.48 -0.57 -10.15
C PHE A 253 35.86 -0.09 -10.64
N GLU A 254 36.08 -0.04 -11.95
CA GLU A 254 37.38 0.33 -12.55
C GLU A 254 37.36 1.67 -13.33
N MET A 255 36.17 2.21 -13.65
CA MET A 255 36.05 3.49 -14.37
C MET A 255 36.11 4.70 -13.43
N LYS A 256 36.70 5.79 -13.91
CA LYS A 256 36.60 7.09 -13.25
C LYS A 256 35.20 7.68 -13.49
N ASP A 257 34.72 8.48 -12.55
CA ASP A 257 33.36 9.05 -12.55
C ASP A 257 32.94 9.69 -13.89
N LEU A 258 33.86 10.37 -14.58
CA LEU A 258 33.57 11.01 -15.87
C LEU A 258 33.37 10.00 -17.01
N ASP A 259 34.14 8.92 -17.02
CA ASP A 259 34.05 7.85 -18.01
C ASP A 259 32.77 7.02 -17.79
N PHE A 260 32.36 6.86 -16.52
CA PHE A 260 31.09 6.23 -16.16
C PHE A 260 29.89 7.04 -16.63
N LEU A 261 29.92 8.37 -16.48
CA LEU A 261 28.83 9.25 -16.96
C LEU A 261 28.68 9.21 -18.49
N ASP A 262 29.78 9.21 -19.24
CA ASP A 262 29.72 9.11 -20.70
C ASP A 262 29.33 7.70 -21.16
N TYR A 263 29.68 6.66 -20.41
CA TYR A 263 29.19 5.31 -20.62
C TYR A 263 27.67 5.22 -20.42
N LEU A 264 27.14 5.74 -19.31
CA LEU A 264 25.69 5.77 -19.05
C LEU A 264 24.94 6.57 -20.12
N LYS A 265 25.46 7.74 -20.53
CA LYS A 265 24.86 8.52 -21.63
C LYS A 265 24.80 7.74 -22.93
N ASN A 266 25.82 6.95 -23.24
CA ASN A 266 25.84 6.11 -24.45
C ASN A 266 24.88 4.91 -24.34
N VAL A 267 24.82 4.25 -23.18
CA VAL A 267 23.89 3.13 -22.92
C VAL A 267 22.44 3.60 -23.04
N PHE A 268 22.14 4.78 -22.52
CA PHE A 268 20.81 5.38 -22.56
C PHE A 268 20.57 6.30 -23.77
N SER A 269 21.52 6.42 -24.70
CA SER A 269 21.41 7.29 -25.88
C SER A 269 20.32 6.86 -26.87
N SER A 270 19.88 5.60 -26.78
CA SER A 270 18.81 5.01 -27.58
C SER A 270 17.42 5.13 -26.94
N ILE A 271 17.34 5.62 -25.69
CA ILE A 271 16.08 5.94 -25.04
C ILE A 271 15.65 7.33 -25.54
N PRO A 272 14.47 7.46 -26.19
CA PRO A 272 13.97 8.75 -26.62
C PRO A 272 13.90 9.72 -25.44
N SER A 273 14.60 10.83 -25.55
CA SER A 273 14.59 11.96 -24.62
C SER A 273 13.27 12.74 -24.74
N ASP A 274 12.16 12.11 -24.37
CA ASP A 274 10.86 12.77 -24.27
C ASP A 274 10.48 12.99 -22.80
N ASP A 275 11.38 13.66 -22.05
CA ASP A 275 11.06 14.25 -20.74
C ASP A 275 11.57 15.70 -20.72
N PRO A 276 10.70 16.72 -20.78
CA PRO A 276 11.08 18.10 -20.51
C PRO A 276 11.16 18.31 -18.98
N LEU A 277 12.35 18.70 -18.52
CA LEU A 277 12.67 19.13 -17.14
C LEU A 277 11.74 20.23 -16.62
#